data_AF-A0A8J3KLN5-F1
#
_entry.id   AF-A0A8J3KLN5-F1
#
_cell.length_a   1.000
_cell.length_b   1.000
_cell.length_c   1.000
_cell.angle_alpha   90.00
_cell.angle_beta   90.00
_cell.angle_gamma   90.00
#
_symmetry.space_group_name_H-M   'P 1'
#
loop_
_entity.id
_entity.type
_entity.pdbx_description
1 polymer ?
#
loop_
_entity_poly.entity_id
_entity_poly.type
_entity_poly.pdbx_seq_one_letter_code
_entity_poly.pdbx_strand_id
1 'polypeptide(L)'
;MNLATLTACATCRLALTEDRRGDTVIYQHPVNEDGHKIVPVIAGPTERVFNRCHTCTEAPPVWNYRTGLIQIGSLSGGIIETYNTQWHVCCRCAQFIEADDSDALTAYCAGLMRWHPNSDRYSVLHTLQRGIVVSREGRTLLTTTPWPPARITADMLPKIRDRLSGLLRGLANLPAPINDPDRRQHLATQLDLIPMYWINQEFTDLVNAVGAEQPPAWTTDEIIPSASGLLAWPEPVGQAGQLAAVTWTSTPDGWHVIGYRSVGGSLDEDLMPALRHEIGWLVPIHGEYIARGTAIDGAHPLGPLMTTWLLIHQRMTEAVPAKLAKATVKAYRRTQRSAPDVRIVQIRPQSSRQAREATEPVSPRTRAKPDHRFWVSVHDRQQAYGPGRTLRRKIEIQPFLKGDVHLPIKLSTTVRALGSRTTERGAPGIGKE
;
A
#
# COMPACT_ATOMS: atom_id res chain seq x y z
N MET A 1 8.93 -6.25 6.48
CA MET A 1 7.59 -6.38 5.85
C MET A 1 6.57 -5.81 6.83
N ASN A 2 5.79 -4.80 6.45
CA ASN A 2 4.48 -4.57 7.08
C ASN A 2 3.57 -4.12 5.95
N LEU A 3 2.63 -4.98 5.59
CA LEU A 3 1.27 -4.55 5.28
C LEU A 3 0.64 -4.23 6.63
N ALA A 4 -0.28 -3.26 6.72
CA ALA A 4 -0.86 -2.85 8.00
C ALA A 4 -1.71 -3.98 8.61
N THR A 5 -1.04 -4.89 9.31
CA THR A 5 -1.62 -5.99 10.06
C THR A 5 -1.89 -5.53 11.48
N LEU A 6 -3.08 -5.81 11.97
CA LEU A 6 -3.43 -5.56 13.36
C LEU A 6 -2.61 -6.48 14.27
N THR A 7 -1.83 -5.92 15.18
CA THR A 7 -1.17 -6.70 16.24
C THR A 7 -2.05 -6.67 17.49
N ALA A 8 -2.28 -7.83 18.10
CA ALA A 8 -3.08 -7.98 19.30
C ALA A 8 -2.29 -8.69 20.41
N CYS A 9 -2.77 -8.57 21.64
CA CYS A 9 -2.23 -9.35 22.75
C CYS A 9 -2.76 -10.79 22.68
N ALA A 10 -1.90 -11.79 22.73
CA ALA A 10 -2.31 -13.20 22.75
C ALA A 10 -3.18 -13.53 23.97
N THR A 11 -2.98 -12.82 25.08
CA THR A 11 -3.65 -13.05 26.36
C THR A 11 -5.06 -12.45 26.39
N CYS A 12 -5.20 -11.13 26.24
CA CYS A 12 -6.49 -10.43 26.35
C CYS A 12 -7.15 -10.08 25.01
N ARG A 13 -6.48 -10.32 23.88
CA ARG A 13 -6.97 -10.00 22.54
C ARG A 13 -7.29 -8.51 22.31
N LEU A 14 -6.76 -7.61 23.15
CA LEU A 14 -6.77 -6.16 22.87
C LEU A 14 -5.83 -5.84 21.70
N ALA A 15 -6.26 -4.96 20.80
CA ALA A 15 -5.38 -4.37 19.80
C ALA A 15 -4.23 -3.61 20.50
N LEU A 16 -2.99 -3.89 20.10
CA LEU A 16 -1.81 -3.27 20.68
C LEU A 16 -1.40 -2.04 19.87
N THR A 17 -0.82 -1.06 20.56
CA THR A 17 -0.13 0.04 19.90
C THR A 17 1.36 -0.26 19.79
N GLU A 18 1.95 0.08 18.65
CA GLU A 18 3.39 0.08 18.41
C GLU A 18 4.01 1.42 18.80
N ASP A 19 4.99 1.41 19.69
CA ASP A 19 5.93 2.51 19.94
C ASP A 19 7.32 2.08 19.42
N ARG A 20 7.83 2.75 18.38
CA ARG A 20 9.16 2.46 17.83
C ARG A 20 10.19 3.40 18.43
N ARG A 21 11.20 2.83 19.09
CA ARG A 21 12.35 3.54 19.65
C ARG A 21 13.63 3.03 18.99
N GLY A 22 14.10 3.76 17.97
CA GLY A 22 15.17 3.28 17.10
C GLY A 22 14.77 1.98 16.39
N ASP A 23 15.60 0.95 16.51
CA ASP A 23 15.35 -0.37 15.91
C ASP A 23 14.44 -1.28 16.76
N THR A 24 14.03 -0.82 17.95
CA THR A 24 13.18 -1.62 18.85
C THR A 24 11.72 -1.21 18.72
N VAL A 25 10.83 -2.19 18.51
CA VAL A 25 9.38 -2.01 18.57
C VAL A 25 8.89 -2.47 19.93
N ILE A 26 8.25 -1.56 20.68
CA ILE A 26 7.62 -1.85 21.96
C ILE A 26 6.12 -1.88 21.74
N TYR A 27 5.47 -2.97 22.14
CA TYR A 27 4.02 -3.09 22.10
C TYR A 27 3.42 -2.73 23.46
N GLN A 28 2.37 -1.93 23.44
CA GLN A 28 1.66 -1.50 24.64
C GLN A 28 0.16 -1.77 24.47
N HIS A 29 -0.51 -2.16 25.56
CA HIS A 29 -1.96 -2.06 25.59
C HIS A 29 -2.34 -0.58 25.50
N PRO A 30 -3.38 -0.21 24.77
CA PRO A 30 -3.92 1.15 24.81
C PRO A 30 -4.65 1.41 26.13
N VAL A 31 -5.30 0.42 26.73
CA VAL A 31 -5.90 0.53 28.07
C VAL A 31 -5.23 -0.49 28.98
N ASN A 32 -4.72 -0.04 30.13
CA ASN A 32 -4.01 -0.92 31.06
C ASN A 32 -5.03 -1.60 31.98
N GLU A 33 -5.70 -2.64 31.48
CA GLU A 33 -6.71 -3.36 32.28
C GLU A 33 -6.12 -4.57 33.02
N ASP A 34 -5.07 -5.19 32.48
CA ASP A 34 -4.63 -6.50 32.97
C ASP A 34 -3.13 -6.54 33.25
N GLY A 35 -2.78 -6.90 34.48
CA GLY A 35 -1.42 -7.07 34.97
C GLY A 35 -0.64 -8.26 34.35
N HIS A 36 -0.97 -8.68 33.12
CA HIS A 36 -0.23 -9.70 32.40
C HIS A 36 0.88 -9.11 31.54
N LYS A 37 1.87 -9.96 31.26
CA LYS A 37 2.92 -9.65 30.28
C LYS A 37 2.33 -9.58 28.87
N ILE A 38 2.67 -8.53 28.13
CA ILE A 38 2.26 -8.35 26.73
C ILE A 38 2.93 -9.42 25.87
N VAL A 39 2.13 -10.17 25.11
CA VAL A 39 2.58 -11.16 24.13
C VAL A 39 2.00 -10.77 22.77
N PRO A 40 2.74 -10.01 21.94
CA PRO A 40 2.22 -9.53 20.66
C PRO A 40 2.08 -10.67 19.66
N VAL A 41 0.93 -10.77 19.02
CA VAL A 41 0.62 -11.70 17.93
C VAL A 41 -0.03 -10.95 16.77
N ILE A 42 0.30 -11.35 15.54
CA ILE A 42 -0.37 -10.83 14.34
C ILE A 42 -1.80 -11.38 14.35
N ALA A 43 -2.79 -10.50 14.41
CA ALA A 43 -4.18 -10.89 14.38
C ALA A 43 -4.56 -11.38 12.98
N GLY A 44 -5.04 -12.62 12.91
CA GLY A 44 -5.67 -13.14 11.71
C GLY A 44 -7.01 -12.44 11.44
N PRO A 45 -7.51 -12.47 10.18
CA PRO A 45 -8.79 -11.85 9.81
C PRO A 45 -10.01 -12.44 10.54
N THR A 46 -9.88 -13.62 11.15
CA THR A 46 -10.95 -14.33 11.88
C THR A 46 -10.82 -14.23 13.40
N GLU A 47 -9.74 -13.65 13.92
CA GLU A 47 -9.55 -13.54 15.37
C GLU A 47 -10.42 -12.42 15.94
N ARG A 48 -11.15 -12.70 17.02
CA ARG A 48 -11.90 -11.69 17.78
C ARG A 48 -10.93 -10.80 18.54
N VAL A 49 -10.47 -9.74 17.88
CA VAL A 49 -9.66 -8.68 18.49
C VAL A 49 -10.57 -7.55 18.95
N PHE A 50 -10.37 -7.10 20.18
CA PHE A 50 -10.99 -5.86 20.62
C PHE A 50 -10.21 -4.68 20.01
N ASN A 51 -10.74 -4.17 18.90
CA ASN A 51 -10.21 -3.05 18.14
C ASN A 51 -11.34 -2.02 17.93
N ARG A 52 -11.81 -1.46 19.03
CA ARG A 52 -12.91 -0.48 19.06
C ARG A 52 -12.45 0.78 19.76
N CYS A 53 -13.20 1.85 19.57
CA CYS A 53 -12.94 3.11 20.22
C CYS A 53 -12.94 2.99 21.77
N HIS A 54 -11.88 3.42 22.44
CA HIS A 54 -11.79 3.40 23.90
C HIS A 54 -12.65 4.46 24.59
N THR A 55 -13.22 5.40 23.85
CA THR A 55 -14.16 6.38 24.43
C THR A 55 -15.61 5.93 24.28
N CYS A 56 -16.03 5.44 23.11
CA CYS A 56 -17.45 5.11 22.84
C CYS A 56 -17.75 3.62 22.64
N THR A 57 -16.73 2.76 22.55
CA THR A 57 -16.79 1.29 22.38
C THR A 57 -17.57 0.74 21.17
N GLU A 58 -18.24 1.58 20.39
CA GLU A 58 -19.11 1.17 19.27
C GLU A 58 -18.41 1.18 17.91
N ALA A 59 -17.54 2.15 17.65
CA ALA A 59 -16.98 2.39 16.31
C ALA A 59 -15.52 1.92 16.17
N PRO A 60 -15.08 1.53 14.95
CA PRO A 60 -13.68 1.27 14.67
C PRO A 60 -12.82 2.51 14.94
N PRO A 61 -11.65 2.35 15.59
CA PRO A 61 -10.79 3.49 15.86
C PRO A 61 -10.09 3.94 14.58
N VAL A 62 -9.78 5.23 14.50
CA VAL A 62 -9.06 5.86 13.37
C VAL A 62 -7.75 6.47 13.85
N TRP A 63 -7.74 6.96 15.08
CA TRP A 63 -6.60 7.67 15.67
C TRP A 63 -6.15 6.95 16.93
N ASN A 64 -4.84 6.91 17.16
CA ASN A 64 -4.28 6.66 18.48
C ASN A 64 -3.84 7.99 19.08
N TYR A 65 -4.57 8.48 20.08
CA TYR A 65 -4.18 9.66 20.84
C TYR A 65 -3.14 9.29 21.88
N ARG A 66 -2.18 10.18 22.08
CA ARG A 66 -1.26 10.14 23.21
C ARG A 66 -1.63 11.23 24.20
N THR A 67 -1.64 10.89 25.48
CA THR A 67 -1.96 11.80 26.58
C THR A 67 -0.87 11.74 27.65
N GLY A 68 -0.87 12.72 28.55
CA GLY A 68 -0.20 12.57 29.84
C GLY A 68 -0.82 11.45 30.70
N LEU A 69 -0.19 11.16 31.84
CA LEU A 69 -0.76 10.24 32.83
C LEU A 69 -2.05 10.84 33.40
N ILE A 70 -3.17 10.12 33.28
CA ILE A 70 -4.46 10.54 33.83
C ILE A 70 -4.71 9.75 35.10
N GLN A 71 -4.97 10.45 36.20
CA GLN A 71 -5.30 9.84 37.50
C GLN A 71 -6.63 10.39 37.99
N ILE A 72 -7.57 9.50 38.31
CA ILE A 72 -8.90 9.86 38.82
C ILE A 72 -9.03 9.28 40.22
N GLY A 73 -9.24 10.16 41.20
CA GLY A 73 -9.48 9.76 42.59
C GLY A 73 -10.96 9.57 42.87
N SER A 74 -11.34 8.43 43.47
CA SER A 74 -12.66 8.25 44.07
C SER A 74 -12.65 8.75 45.51
N LEU A 75 -13.44 9.80 45.79
CA LEU A 75 -13.55 10.43 47.12
C LEU A 75 -14.11 9.47 48.19
N SER A 76 -14.90 8.47 47.78
CA SER A 76 -15.59 7.56 48.70
C SER A 76 -14.73 6.40 49.20
N GLY A 77 -13.58 6.13 48.57
CA GLY A 77 -12.73 4.98 48.89
C GLY A 77 -11.22 5.27 48.96
N GLY A 78 -10.77 6.49 48.64
CA GLY A 78 -9.35 6.83 48.59
C GLY A 78 -8.57 6.10 47.48
N ILE A 79 -9.28 5.46 46.56
CA ILE A 79 -8.69 4.72 45.43
C ILE A 79 -8.37 5.72 44.32
N ILE A 80 -7.11 5.76 43.90
CA ILE A 80 -6.66 6.49 42.72
C ILE A 80 -6.55 5.48 41.59
N GLU A 81 -7.42 5.61 40.60
CA GLU A 81 -7.29 4.86 39.35
C GLU A 81 -6.33 5.60 38.42
N THR A 82 -5.31 4.89 37.95
CA THR A 82 -4.33 5.42 37.00
C THR A 82 -4.62 4.85 35.63
N TYR A 83 -4.93 5.74 34.69
CA TYR A 83 -5.26 5.41 33.31
C TYR A 83 -4.03 5.49 32.42
N ASN A 84 -4.15 4.89 31.24
CA ASN A 84 -3.06 4.80 30.28
C ASN A 84 -2.83 6.13 29.53
N THR A 85 -1.73 6.19 28.80
CA THR A 85 -1.30 7.35 28.01
C THR A 85 -1.67 7.24 26.53
N GLN A 86 -2.38 6.19 26.13
CA GLN A 86 -2.70 5.93 24.72
C GLN A 86 -4.16 5.53 24.52
N TRP A 87 -4.80 6.04 23.48
CA TRP A 87 -6.24 5.89 23.29
C TRP A 87 -6.58 5.68 21.83
N HIS A 88 -7.12 4.51 21.46
CA HIS A 88 -7.69 4.29 20.14
C HIS A 88 -9.06 4.95 20.08
N VAL A 89 -9.23 5.95 19.22
CA VAL A 89 -10.41 6.81 19.15
C VAL A 89 -10.99 6.80 17.74
N CYS A 90 -12.31 6.65 17.63
CA CYS A 90 -13.02 6.70 16.35
C CYS A 90 -13.10 8.13 15.80
N CYS A 91 -13.52 8.27 14.54
CA CYS A 91 -13.61 9.58 13.87
C CYS A 91 -14.52 10.57 14.63
N ARG A 92 -15.71 10.14 15.08
CA ARG A 92 -16.64 11.05 15.80
C ARG A 92 -16.11 11.51 17.14
N CYS A 93 -15.58 10.60 17.96
CA CYS A 93 -15.00 10.99 19.24
C CYS A 93 -13.76 11.88 19.05
N ALA A 94 -12.97 11.65 18.00
CA ALA A 94 -11.87 12.52 17.64
C ALA A 94 -12.35 13.95 17.30
N GLN A 95 -13.49 14.12 16.62
CA GLN A 95 -14.03 15.45 16.34
C GLN A 95 -14.34 16.24 17.62
N PHE A 96 -14.95 15.60 18.63
CA PHE A 96 -15.20 16.26 19.92
C PHE A 96 -13.90 16.60 20.66
N ILE A 97 -12.92 15.69 20.65
CA ILE A 97 -11.61 15.94 21.26
C ILE A 97 -10.90 17.12 20.59
N GLU A 98 -10.86 17.17 19.26
CA GLU A 98 -10.23 18.24 18.50
C GLU A 98 -11.00 19.57 18.60
N ALA A 99 -12.28 19.54 18.95
CA ALA A 99 -13.10 20.71 19.21
C ALA A 99 -13.03 21.20 20.67
N ASP A 100 -12.21 20.57 21.53
CA ASP A 100 -12.13 20.85 22.96
C ASP A 100 -13.47 20.70 23.71
N ASP A 101 -14.38 19.87 23.18
CA ASP A 101 -15.75 19.71 23.70
C ASP A 101 -15.90 18.38 24.46
N SER A 102 -15.35 18.34 25.68
CA SER A 102 -15.48 17.17 26.54
C SER A 102 -16.93 16.88 26.95
N ASP A 103 -17.77 17.90 27.04
CA ASP A 103 -19.16 17.76 27.47
C ASP A 103 -19.99 17.04 26.41
N ALA A 104 -19.86 17.45 25.14
CA ALA A 104 -20.49 16.76 24.03
C ALA A 104 -19.95 15.33 23.85
N LEU A 105 -18.64 15.12 24.03
CA LEU A 105 -18.03 13.79 24.01
C LEU A 105 -18.66 12.88 25.08
N THR A 106 -18.80 13.37 26.31
CA THR A 106 -19.40 12.59 27.41
C THR A 106 -20.87 12.33 27.18
N ALA A 107 -21.64 13.35 26.80
CA ALA A 107 -23.05 13.19 26.49
C ALA A 107 -23.28 12.15 25.39
N TYR A 108 -22.46 12.19 24.32
CA TYR A 108 -22.50 11.22 23.23
C TYR A 108 -22.20 9.79 23.72
N CYS A 109 -21.06 9.59 24.39
CA CYS A 109 -20.65 8.26 24.89
C CYS A 109 -21.62 7.70 25.93
N ALA A 110 -22.06 8.52 26.89
CA ALA A 110 -23.03 8.12 27.90
C ALA A 110 -24.38 7.78 27.28
N GLY A 111 -24.81 8.50 26.24
CA GLY A 111 -26.01 8.18 25.48
C GLY A 111 -25.97 6.79 24.87
N LEU A 112 -24.83 6.40 24.26
CA LEU A 112 -24.63 5.04 23.74
C LEU A 112 -24.70 3.97 24.83
N MET A 113 -24.11 4.25 26.00
CA MET A 113 -24.12 3.34 27.15
C MET A 113 -25.42 3.40 27.97
N ARG A 114 -26.36 4.28 27.61
CA ARG A 114 -27.60 4.57 28.34
C ARG A 114 -27.37 4.97 29.80
N TRP A 115 -26.30 5.72 30.06
CA TRP A 115 -25.99 6.24 31.39
C TRP A 115 -26.69 7.57 31.62
N HIS A 116 -27.28 7.72 32.80
CA HIS A 116 -27.97 8.96 33.16
C HIS A 116 -26.93 10.07 33.51
N PRO A 117 -27.16 11.34 33.12
CA PRO A 117 -26.23 12.44 33.40
C PRO A 117 -25.87 12.63 34.88
N ASN A 118 -26.80 12.28 35.78
CA ASN A 118 -26.59 12.39 37.22
C ASN A 118 -26.02 11.11 37.87
N SER A 119 -25.53 10.15 37.09
CA SER A 119 -24.94 8.92 37.64
C SER A 119 -23.45 9.07 37.93
N ASP A 120 -22.93 8.38 38.93
CA ASP A 120 -21.49 8.38 39.24
C ASP A 120 -20.65 7.95 38.03
N ARG A 121 -21.15 7.00 37.24
CA ARG A 121 -20.50 6.54 35.99
C ARG A 121 -20.36 7.66 34.97
N TYR A 122 -21.36 8.54 34.86
CA TYR A 122 -21.29 9.70 33.99
C TYR A 122 -20.21 10.68 34.48
N SER A 123 -20.17 10.98 35.77
CA SER A 123 -19.18 11.89 36.37
C SER A 123 -17.75 11.37 36.21
N VAL A 124 -17.53 10.07 36.39
CA VAL A 124 -16.22 9.42 36.18
C VAL A 124 -15.82 9.50 34.71
N LEU A 125 -16.73 9.14 33.78
CA LEU A 125 -16.49 9.22 32.34
C LEU A 125 -16.17 10.65 31.89
N HIS A 126 -16.92 11.63 32.40
CA HIS A 126 -16.70 13.05 32.15
C HIS A 126 -15.31 13.49 32.57
N THR A 127 -14.92 13.13 33.80
CA THR A 127 -13.60 13.46 34.34
C THR A 127 -12.48 12.83 33.49
N LEU A 128 -12.64 11.56 33.11
CA LEU A 128 -11.69 10.87 32.26
C LEU A 128 -11.54 11.53 30.89
N GLN A 129 -12.66 11.79 30.22
CA GLN A 129 -12.67 12.36 28.88
C GLN A 129 -12.15 13.80 28.87
N ARG A 130 -12.48 14.59 29.89
CA ARG A 130 -11.86 15.91 30.10
C ARG A 130 -10.35 15.79 30.28
N GLY A 131 -9.89 14.78 31.04
CA GLY A 131 -8.47 14.45 31.15
C GLY A 131 -7.82 14.16 29.80
N ILE A 132 -8.46 13.34 28.96
CA ILE A 132 -7.97 13.03 27.60
C ILE A 132 -7.88 14.29 26.75
N VAL A 133 -8.93 15.13 26.76
CA VAL A 133 -8.96 16.38 25.97
C VAL A 133 -7.85 17.32 26.43
N VAL A 134 -7.74 17.61 27.72
CA VAL A 134 -6.79 18.59 28.25
C VAL A 134 -5.33 18.13 28.17
N SER A 135 -5.08 16.83 28.32
CA SER A 135 -3.71 16.27 28.37
C SER A 135 -3.24 15.68 27.04
N ARG A 136 -3.97 15.90 25.93
CA ARG A 136 -3.57 15.37 24.62
C ARG A 136 -2.25 15.99 24.15
N GLU A 137 -1.29 15.13 23.82
CA GLU A 137 0.03 15.51 23.30
C GLU A 137 0.10 15.42 21.77
N GLY A 138 -0.75 14.58 21.18
CA GLY A 138 -0.82 14.38 19.73
C GLY A 138 -1.59 13.10 19.38
N ARG A 139 -1.67 12.81 18.08
CA ARG A 139 -2.36 11.61 17.58
C ARG A 139 -1.64 11.00 16.39
N THR A 140 -1.73 9.68 16.27
CA THR A 140 -1.17 8.88 15.18
C THR A 140 -2.27 8.18 14.41
N LEU A 141 -2.22 8.25 13.08
CA LEU A 141 -3.19 7.56 12.22
C LEU A 141 -3.05 6.04 12.36
N LEU A 142 -4.15 5.37 12.68
CA LEU A 142 -4.22 3.91 12.68
C LEU A 142 -4.45 3.41 11.25
N THR A 143 -3.53 2.58 10.76
CA THR A 143 -3.57 2.07 9.38
C THR A 143 -4.11 0.66 9.29
N THR A 144 -4.61 0.12 10.41
CA THR A 144 -5.16 -1.23 10.55
C THR A 144 -6.69 -1.25 10.61
N THR A 145 -7.34 -0.10 10.70
CA THR A 145 -8.81 0.02 10.73
C THR A 145 -9.45 -0.60 9.48
N PRO A 146 -10.46 -1.47 9.58
CA PRO A 146 -10.98 -2.18 8.41
C PRO A 146 -11.96 -1.30 7.60
N TRP A 147 -11.42 -0.36 6.81
CA TRP A 147 -12.23 0.37 5.84
C TRP A 147 -12.42 -0.46 4.57
N PRO A 148 -13.66 -0.65 4.09
CA PRO A 148 -13.93 -1.07 2.72
C PRO A 148 -13.10 -0.24 1.72
N PRO A 149 -12.58 -0.84 0.65
CA PRO A 149 -11.77 -0.09 -0.30
C PRO A 149 -12.61 0.92 -1.07
N ALA A 150 -12.07 2.12 -1.29
CA ALA A 150 -12.65 3.05 -2.24
C ALA A 150 -12.26 2.66 -3.67
N ARG A 151 -13.20 2.79 -4.59
CA ARG A 151 -12.93 2.76 -6.03
C ARG A 151 -12.20 4.03 -6.43
N ILE A 152 -11.04 3.89 -7.07
CA ILE A 152 -10.22 5.02 -7.54
C ILE A 152 -10.42 5.20 -9.04
N THR A 153 -10.74 6.41 -9.49
CA THR A 153 -10.81 6.76 -10.91
C THR A 153 -9.68 7.73 -11.29
N ALA A 154 -9.37 7.79 -12.59
CA ALA A 154 -8.30 8.65 -13.10
C ALA A 154 -8.50 10.14 -12.74
N ASP A 155 -9.73 10.64 -12.80
CA ASP A 155 -10.07 12.03 -12.50
C ASP A 155 -9.94 12.39 -11.01
N MET A 156 -9.94 11.40 -10.11
CA MET A 156 -9.72 11.59 -8.69
C MET A 156 -8.24 11.79 -8.34
N LEU A 157 -7.30 11.30 -9.16
CA LEU A 157 -5.88 11.28 -8.83
C LEU A 157 -5.29 12.64 -8.45
N PRO A 158 -5.59 13.76 -9.14
CA PRO A 158 -5.10 15.07 -8.71
C PRO A 158 -5.53 15.43 -7.28
N LYS A 159 -6.80 15.15 -6.93
CA LYS A 159 -7.36 15.42 -5.60
C LYS A 159 -6.77 14.48 -4.55
N ILE A 160 -6.59 13.20 -4.89
CA ILE A 160 -5.95 12.21 -4.02
C ILE A 160 -4.53 12.63 -3.70
N ARG A 161 -3.74 12.97 -4.73
CA ARG A 161 -2.37 13.45 -4.58
C ARG A 161 -2.31 14.71 -3.72
N ASP A 162 -3.15 15.71 -3.99
CA ASP A 162 -3.17 16.95 -3.21
C ASP A 162 -3.54 16.70 -1.73
N ARG A 163 -4.47 15.77 -1.44
CA ARG A 163 -4.79 15.38 -0.05
C ARG A 163 -3.66 14.60 0.60
N LEU A 164 -3.00 13.71 -0.14
CA LEU A 164 -1.85 12.97 0.37
C LEU A 164 -0.67 13.91 0.67
N SER A 165 -0.36 14.86 -0.22
CA SER A 165 0.63 15.91 0.03
C SER A 165 0.26 16.74 1.27
N GLY A 166 -1.03 17.08 1.44
CA GLY A 166 -1.54 17.76 2.62
C GLY A 166 -1.37 16.96 3.90
N LEU A 167 -1.71 15.67 3.89
CA LEU A 167 -1.55 14.76 5.02
C LEU A 167 -0.07 14.63 5.43
N LEU A 168 0.83 14.48 4.46
CA LEU A 168 2.27 14.41 4.72
C LEU A 168 2.80 15.69 5.36
N ARG A 169 2.28 16.87 4.99
CA ARG A 169 2.64 18.17 5.60
C ARG A 169 1.90 18.48 6.90
N GLY A 170 0.85 17.73 7.21
CA GLY A 170 -0.02 17.98 8.35
C GLY A 170 0.62 17.64 9.69
N LEU A 171 -0.04 18.06 10.77
CA LEU A 171 0.43 17.86 12.15
C LEU A 171 0.20 16.44 12.68
N ALA A 172 -0.69 15.66 12.05
CA ALA A 172 -0.96 14.29 12.46
C ALA A 172 0.29 13.41 12.31
N ASN A 173 0.56 12.56 13.29
CA ASN A 173 1.57 11.53 13.16
C ASN A 173 1.07 10.43 12.21
N LEU A 174 1.98 9.92 11.39
CA LEU A 174 1.78 8.80 10.49
C LEU A 174 2.46 7.55 11.08
N PRO A 175 2.12 6.34 10.64
CA PRO A 175 2.89 5.16 11.03
C PRO A 175 4.34 5.25 10.53
N ALA A 176 5.27 4.68 11.28
CA ALA A 176 6.62 4.43 10.78
C ALA A 176 6.57 3.48 9.56
N PRO A 177 7.46 3.64 8.56
CA PRO A 177 8.60 4.55 8.53
C PRO A 177 8.30 5.95 7.95
N ILE A 178 7.02 6.29 7.74
CA ILE A 178 6.63 7.52 7.02
C ILE A 178 6.49 8.70 7.99
N ASN A 179 6.60 8.49 9.32
CA ASN A 179 6.45 9.59 10.26
C ASN A 179 7.64 10.56 10.33
N ASP A 180 8.78 10.23 9.74
CA ASP A 180 9.98 11.08 9.78
C ASP A 180 9.70 12.45 9.12
N PRO A 181 9.83 13.59 9.85
CA PRO A 181 9.41 14.90 9.35
C PRO A 181 10.12 15.33 8.05
N ASP A 182 11.42 15.11 7.96
CA ASP A 182 12.22 15.50 6.79
C ASP A 182 11.82 14.67 5.58
N ARG A 183 11.67 13.35 5.78
CA ARG A 183 11.17 12.43 4.74
C ARG A 183 9.76 12.79 4.31
N ARG A 184 8.85 13.14 5.24
CA ARG A 184 7.48 13.57 4.92
C ARG A 184 7.48 14.82 4.06
N GLN A 185 8.26 15.82 4.43
CA GLN A 185 8.34 17.07 3.70
C GLN A 185 8.94 16.85 2.30
N HIS A 186 9.98 16.02 2.20
CA HIS A 186 10.56 15.63 0.92
C HIS A 186 9.53 14.91 0.04
N LEU A 187 8.87 13.88 0.56
CA LEU A 187 7.84 13.11 -0.17
C LEU A 187 6.68 14.01 -0.62
N ALA A 188 6.19 14.90 0.23
CA ALA A 188 5.11 15.82 -0.12
C ALA A 188 5.53 16.77 -1.25
N THR A 189 6.76 17.27 -1.21
CA THR A 189 7.32 18.13 -2.26
C THR A 189 7.45 17.39 -3.58
N GLN A 190 7.90 16.13 -3.55
CA GLN A 190 7.97 15.29 -4.73
C GLN A 190 6.56 15.02 -5.30
N LEU A 191 5.61 14.64 -4.45
CA LEU A 191 4.22 14.39 -4.85
C LEU A 191 3.61 15.55 -5.65
N ASP A 192 3.95 16.80 -5.36
CA ASP A 192 3.39 17.93 -6.09
C ASP A 192 3.81 17.98 -7.58
N LEU A 193 4.92 17.33 -7.91
CA LEU A 193 5.58 17.37 -9.23
C LEU A 193 5.48 16.08 -10.03
N ILE A 194 5.22 14.93 -9.38
CA ILE A 194 5.26 13.64 -10.06
C ILE A 194 4.13 13.43 -11.07
N PRO A 195 4.39 12.65 -12.14
CA PRO A 195 3.34 12.11 -12.99
C PRO A 195 2.45 11.11 -12.23
N MET A 196 1.19 11.04 -12.64
CA MET A 196 0.20 10.13 -12.08
C MET A 196 -0.24 9.11 -13.12
N TYR A 197 -0.28 7.84 -12.74
CA TYR A 197 -0.67 6.72 -13.59
C TYR A 197 -1.91 6.05 -13.00
N TRP A 198 -2.98 6.01 -13.76
CA TRP A 198 -4.17 5.22 -13.43
C TRP A 198 -4.19 3.97 -14.31
N ILE A 199 -4.12 2.80 -13.70
CA ILE A 199 -4.19 1.52 -14.40
C ILE A 199 -5.65 1.21 -14.67
N ASN A 200 -6.05 0.92 -15.92
CA ASN A 200 -7.46 0.59 -16.20
C ASN A 200 -7.86 -0.78 -15.60
N GLN A 201 -9.17 -1.07 -15.57
CA GLN A 201 -9.67 -2.31 -14.97
C GLN A 201 -9.09 -3.56 -15.65
N GLU A 202 -9.14 -3.63 -16.98
CA GLU A 202 -8.63 -4.80 -17.73
C GLU A 202 -7.15 -5.08 -17.44
N PHE A 203 -6.32 -4.04 -17.36
CA PHE A 203 -4.92 -4.21 -17.01
C PHE A 203 -4.73 -4.59 -15.53
N THR A 204 -5.58 -4.07 -14.65
CA THR A 204 -5.60 -4.45 -13.22
C THR A 204 -5.93 -5.93 -13.04
N ASP A 205 -6.93 -6.43 -13.77
CA ASP A 205 -7.32 -7.85 -13.75
C ASP A 205 -6.16 -8.73 -14.25
N LEU A 206 -5.46 -8.30 -15.30
CA LEU A 206 -4.26 -8.97 -15.79
C LEU A 206 -3.15 -9.02 -14.74
N VAL A 207 -2.87 -7.90 -14.06
CA VAL A 207 -1.87 -7.83 -12.98
C VAL A 207 -2.20 -8.80 -11.86
N ASN A 208 -3.46 -8.87 -11.43
CA ASN A 208 -3.89 -9.83 -10.41
C ASN A 208 -3.79 -11.28 -10.88
N ALA A 209 -4.13 -11.55 -12.14
CA ALA A 209 -4.09 -12.90 -12.70
C ALA A 209 -2.67 -13.47 -12.80
N VAL A 210 -1.65 -12.63 -13.03
CA VAL A 210 -0.27 -13.11 -13.24
C VAL A 210 0.73 -12.74 -12.14
N GLY A 211 0.35 -11.80 -11.27
CA GLY A 211 1.27 -11.17 -10.34
C GLY A 211 1.77 -12.14 -9.27
N ALA A 212 0.92 -13.04 -8.77
CA ALA A 212 1.32 -13.99 -7.72
C ALA A 212 2.41 -14.98 -8.17
N GLU A 213 2.52 -15.25 -9.47
CA GLU A 213 3.49 -16.19 -10.06
C GLU A 213 4.67 -15.50 -10.75
N GLN A 214 4.73 -14.18 -10.68
CA GLN A 214 5.83 -13.43 -11.27
C GLN A 214 7.17 -13.89 -10.66
N PRO A 215 8.09 -14.45 -11.46
CA PRO A 215 9.39 -14.88 -10.95
C PRO A 215 10.25 -13.65 -10.63
N PRO A 216 11.24 -13.75 -9.73
CA PRO A 216 12.03 -12.61 -9.28
C PRO A 216 12.52 -11.72 -10.45
N ALA A 217 12.19 -10.44 -10.37
CA ALA A 217 12.56 -9.42 -11.35
C ALA A 217 13.45 -8.37 -10.71
N TRP A 218 14.50 -7.96 -11.41
CA TRP A 218 15.46 -7.00 -10.89
C TRP A 218 14.92 -5.58 -11.04
N THR A 219 14.97 -4.82 -9.95
CA THR A 219 14.55 -3.41 -9.95
C THR A 219 15.64 -2.56 -10.61
N THR A 220 15.42 -2.15 -11.85
CA THR A 220 16.36 -1.33 -12.65
C THR A 220 15.67 -0.11 -13.24
N ASP A 221 16.43 0.91 -13.65
CA ASP A 221 15.86 2.09 -14.32
C ASP A 221 15.10 1.73 -15.62
N GLU A 222 15.41 0.59 -16.25
CA GLU A 222 14.82 0.20 -17.53
C GLU A 222 13.35 -0.19 -17.42
N ILE A 223 12.94 -0.82 -16.31
CA ILE A 223 11.58 -1.33 -16.15
C ILE A 223 10.63 -0.30 -15.53
N ILE A 224 11.15 0.76 -14.91
CA ILE A 224 10.35 1.75 -14.19
C ILE A 224 9.87 2.82 -15.18
N PRO A 225 8.56 3.17 -15.22
CA PRO A 225 8.02 4.13 -16.19
C PRO A 225 8.58 5.55 -16.10
N SER A 226 9.07 5.94 -14.92
CA SER A 226 9.62 7.27 -14.62
C SER A 226 10.47 7.24 -13.35
N ALA A 227 11.37 8.20 -13.17
CA ALA A 227 12.19 8.31 -11.95
C ALA A 227 11.34 8.47 -10.67
N SER A 228 10.14 9.05 -10.77
CA SER A 228 9.19 9.17 -9.66
C SER A 228 7.76 9.15 -10.20
N GLY A 229 6.81 8.68 -9.41
CA GLY A 229 5.42 8.54 -9.85
C GLY A 229 4.46 8.13 -8.75
N LEU A 230 3.18 8.42 -8.98
CA LEU A 230 2.06 7.87 -8.23
C LEU A 230 1.28 6.98 -9.17
N LEU A 231 1.12 5.71 -8.83
CA LEU A 231 0.32 4.75 -9.57
C LEU A 231 -0.85 4.29 -8.71
N ALA A 232 -2.04 4.21 -9.29
CA ALA A 232 -3.21 3.67 -8.63
C ALA A 232 -3.95 2.68 -9.52
N TRP A 233 -4.51 1.66 -8.87
CA TRP A 233 -5.45 0.72 -9.48
C TRP A 233 -6.89 1.09 -9.06
N PRO A 234 -7.90 0.78 -9.89
CA PRO A 234 -9.31 1.04 -9.59
C PRO A 234 -9.78 0.29 -8.34
N GLU A 235 -9.22 -0.89 -8.13
CA GLU A 235 -9.48 -1.79 -7.01
C GLU A 235 -8.14 -2.28 -6.41
N PRO A 236 -8.11 -2.67 -5.12
CA PRO A 236 -6.90 -3.20 -4.52
C PRO A 236 -6.35 -4.45 -5.22
N VAL A 237 -5.02 -4.55 -5.31
CA VAL A 237 -4.29 -5.64 -5.96
C VAL A 237 -3.39 -6.42 -4.98
N GLY A 238 -2.86 -7.54 -5.46
CA GLY A 238 -1.91 -8.40 -4.76
C GLY A 238 -2.56 -9.46 -3.88
N GLN A 239 -1.75 -10.37 -3.31
CA GLN A 239 -2.26 -11.54 -2.58
C GLN A 239 -3.17 -11.19 -1.40
N ALA A 240 -2.87 -10.11 -0.69
CA ALA A 240 -3.69 -9.63 0.42
C ALA A 240 -4.91 -8.78 -0.02
N GLY A 241 -4.97 -8.35 -1.29
CA GLY A 241 -6.03 -7.47 -1.80
C GLY A 241 -6.10 -6.12 -1.07
N GLN A 242 -4.95 -5.57 -0.65
CA GLN A 242 -4.88 -4.34 0.14
C GLN A 242 -4.21 -3.17 -0.58
N LEU A 243 -3.39 -3.43 -1.60
CA LEU A 243 -2.59 -2.40 -2.25
C LEU A 243 -3.43 -1.70 -3.33
N ALA A 244 -3.85 -0.46 -3.09
CA ALA A 244 -4.67 0.32 -4.04
C ALA A 244 -3.84 1.36 -4.81
N ALA A 245 -2.71 1.79 -4.25
CA ALA A 245 -1.82 2.74 -4.90
C ALA A 245 -0.38 2.58 -4.39
N VAL A 246 0.57 3.08 -5.17
CA VAL A 246 1.99 3.14 -4.82
C VAL A 246 2.58 4.48 -5.27
N THR A 247 3.43 5.06 -4.42
CA THR A 247 4.33 6.15 -4.80
C THR A 247 5.76 5.67 -4.77
N TRP A 248 6.56 6.11 -5.75
CA TRP A 248 8.01 5.91 -5.72
C TRP A 248 8.77 7.21 -6.00
N THR A 249 9.94 7.32 -5.39
CA THR A 249 10.88 8.42 -5.59
C THR A 249 12.28 7.85 -5.72
N SER A 250 12.96 8.16 -6.82
CA SER A 250 14.34 7.72 -7.06
C SER A 250 15.33 8.46 -6.17
N THR A 251 16.33 7.71 -5.71
CA THR A 251 17.55 8.18 -5.06
C THR A 251 18.76 7.71 -5.89
N PRO A 252 20.00 8.16 -5.58
CA PRO A 252 21.18 7.68 -6.28
C PRO A 252 21.31 6.15 -6.29
N ASP A 253 21.01 5.50 -5.17
CA ASP A 253 21.27 4.06 -4.99
C ASP A 253 20.00 3.18 -5.11
N GLY A 254 18.83 3.76 -5.39
CA GLY A 254 17.56 3.02 -5.35
C GLY A 254 16.31 3.87 -5.42
N TRP A 255 15.25 3.39 -4.76
CA TRP A 255 13.95 4.05 -4.68
C TRP A 255 13.34 3.93 -3.30
N HIS A 256 12.76 5.01 -2.81
CA HIS A 256 11.81 4.95 -1.72
C HIS A 256 10.43 4.64 -2.30
N VAL A 257 9.81 3.56 -1.80
CA VAL A 257 8.49 3.12 -2.26
C VAL A 257 7.53 3.04 -1.08
N ILE A 258 6.33 3.59 -1.27
CA ILE A 258 5.25 3.55 -0.28
C ILE A 258 4.02 2.96 -0.94
N GLY A 259 3.50 1.89 -0.34
CA GLY A 259 2.24 1.26 -0.71
C GLY A 259 1.10 1.77 0.16
N TYR A 260 -0.05 2.02 -0.48
CA TYR A 260 -1.24 2.54 0.16
C TYR A 260 -2.42 1.60 -0.05
N ARG A 261 -3.30 1.53 0.96
CA ARG A 261 -4.67 1.05 0.77
C ARG A 261 -5.60 2.22 0.52
N SER A 262 -6.76 1.94 -0.07
CA SER A 262 -7.82 2.92 -0.23
C SER A 262 -8.77 2.93 0.97
N VAL A 263 -9.30 4.10 1.30
CA VAL A 263 -10.29 4.32 2.36
C VAL A 263 -11.64 4.63 1.73
N GLY A 264 -12.53 3.65 1.77
CA GLY A 264 -13.91 3.73 1.33
C GLY A 264 -14.89 4.05 2.47
N GLY A 265 -16.17 3.81 2.20
CA GLY A 265 -17.23 4.04 3.19
C GLY A 265 -17.22 3.00 4.30
N SER A 266 -17.72 3.34 5.48
CA SER A 266 -17.99 2.49 6.66
C SER A 266 -18.22 3.34 7.91
N LEU A 267 -17.99 4.65 7.79
CA LEU A 267 -18.44 5.64 8.76
C LEU A 267 -19.79 6.22 8.34
N ASP A 268 -20.45 6.86 9.30
CA ASP A 268 -21.65 7.66 9.10
C ASP A 268 -21.46 8.69 7.97
N GLU A 269 -22.55 9.01 7.27
CA GLU A 269 -22.53 9.87 6.07
C GLU A 269 -21.95 11.27 6.33
N ASP A 270 -22.11 11.81 7.54
CA ASP A 270 -21.59 13.10 7.96
C ASP A 270 -20.09 13.05 8.32
N LEU A 271 -19.54 11.90 8.69
CA LEU A 271 -18.14 11.74 9.09
C LEU A 271 -17.21 11.52 7.90
N MET A 272 -17.66 10.81 6.86
CA MET A 272 -16.83 10.50 5.70
C MET A 272 -16.26 11.74 4.99
N PRO A 273 -17.01 12.83 4.77
CA PRO A 273 -16.45 14.07 4.22
C PRO A 273 -15.36 14.68 5.08
N ALA A 274 -15.53 14.68 6.41
CA ALA A 274 -14.52 15.18 7.35
C ALA A 274 -13.25 14.32 7.32
N LEU A 275 -13.40 12.99 7.38
CA LEU A 275 -12.28 12.07 7.27
C LEU A 275 -11.52 12.25 5.95
N ARG A 276 -12.23 12.36 4.81
CA ARG A 276 -11.60 12.60 3.50
C ARG A 276 -10.93 13.96 3.40
N HIS A 277 -11.42 14.95 4.13
CA HIS A 277 -10.74 16.24 4.22
C HIS A 277 -9.39 16.08 4.94
N GLU A 278 -9.37 15.29 6.01
CA GLU A 278 -8.24 15.11 6.91
C GLU A 278 -7.16 14.16 6.36
N ILE A 279 -7.53 12.92 6.01
CA ILE A 279 -6.58 11.88 5.57
C ILE A 279 -6.65 11.57 4.07
N GLY A 280 -7.69 12.04 3.37
CA GLY A 280 -7.88 11.76 1.95
C GLY A 280 -8.47 10.36 1.69
N TRP A 281 -8.02 9.73 0.59
CA TRP A 281 -8.49 8.41 0.14
C TRP A 281 -7.47 7.30 0.34
N LEU A 282 -6.23 7.64 0.66
CA LEU A 282 -5.13 6.70 0.70
C LEU A 282 -4.49 6.74 2.09
N VAL A 283 -4.24 5.56 2.64
CA VAL A 283 -3.55 5.41 3.93
C VAL A 283 -2.33 4.53 3.70
N PRO A 284 -1.14 4.96 4.14
CA PRO A 284 0.07 4.18 3.94
C PRO A 284 0.00 2.88 4.75
N ILE A 285 0.25 1.76 4.08
CA ILE A 285 0.25 0.44 4.71
C ILE A 285 1.61 -0.25 4.61
N HIS A 286 2.51 0.28 3.77
CA HIS A 286 3.82 -0.29 3.52
C HIS A 286 4.79 0.80 3.12
N GLY A 287 6.04 0.72 3.57
CA GLY A 287 7.10 1.64 3.17
C GLY A 287 8.45 0.97 3.22
N GLU A 288 9.21 1.06 2.14
CA GLU A 288 10.50 0.37 1.99
C GLU A 288 11.46 1.21 1.13
N TYR A 289 12.75 0.96 1.32
CA TYR A 289 13.79 1.39 0.40
C TYR A 289 14.24 0.19 -0.44
N ILE A 290 14.09 0.28 -1.76
CA ILE A 290 14.49 -0.76 -2.71
C ILE A 290 15.79 -0.31 -3.37
N ALA A 291 16.88 -1.05 -3.13
CA ALA A 291 18.15 -0.78 -3.77
C ALA A 291 18.11 -1.13 -5.27
N ARG A 292 18.96 -0.48 -6.05
CA ARG A 292 19.17 -0.84 -7.46
C ARG A 292 19.62 -2.29 -7.58
N GLY A 293 18.97 -3.05 -8.46
CA GLY A 293 19.25 -4.46 -8.64
C GLY A 293 18.74 -5.34 -7.48
N THR A 294 17.79 -4.88 -6.66
CA THR A 294 17.06 -5.78 -5.76
C THR A 294 16.04 -6.61 -6.56
N ALA A 295 16.04 -7.92 -6.36
CA ALA A 295 15.05 -8.82 -6.95
C ALA A 295 13.74 -8.81 -6.16
N ILE A 296 12.62 -8.56 -6.83
CA ILE A 296 11.27 -8.60 -6.26
C ILE A 296 10.44 -9.62 -7.02
N ASP A 297 9.76 -10.51 -6.29
CA ASP A 297 8.87 -11.52 -6.84
C ASP A 297 7.38 -11.23 -6.53
N GLY A 298 6.51 -12.11 -7.01
CA GLY A 298 5.08 -12.02 -6.82
C GLY A 298 4.57 -12.17 -5.38
N ALA A 299 5.37 -12.74 -4.48
CA ALA A 299 5.02 -12.89 -3.06
C ALA A 299 5.33 -11.63 -2.24
N HIS A 300 6.18 -10.75 -2.77
CA HIS A 300 6.51 -9.47 -2.14
C HIS A 300 5.27 -8.54 -2.07
N PRO A 301 5.10 -7.72 -1.01
CA PRO A 301 4.02 -6.72 -0.93
C PRO A 301 3.95 -5.75 -2.13
N LEU A 302 5.10 -5.52 -2.79
CA LEU A 302 5.23 -4.68 -3.99
C LEU A 302 5.26 -5.49 -5.31
N GLY A 303 5.02 -6.80 -5.26
CA GLY A 303 4.92 -7.67 -6.45
C GLY A 303 3.93 -7.16 -7.51
N PRO A 304 2.75 -6.61 -7.15
CA PRO A 304 1.83 -6.02 -8.14
C PRO A 304 2.40 -4.80 -8.86
N LEU A 305 3.19 -3.96 -8.17
CA LEU A 305 3.91 -2.84 -8.78
C LEU A 305 4.94 -3.36 -9.79
N MET A 306 5.74 -4.34 -9.37
CA MET A 306 6.78 -4.94 -10.22
C MET A 306 6.19 -5.57 -11.47
N THR A 307 5.11 -6.33 -11.30
CA THR A 307 4.33 -6.92 -12.41
C THR A 307 3.82 -5.84 -13.35
N THR A 308 3.26 -4.75 -12.82
CA THR A 308 2.76 -3.62 -13.63
C THR A 308 3.89 -2.97 -14.44
N TRP A 309 5.03 -2.69 -13.82
CA TRP A 309 6.22 -2.14 -14.49
C TRP A 309 6.74 -3.03 -15.61
N LEU A 310 6.89 -4.34 -15.36
CA LEU A 310 7.32 -5.30 -16.38
C LEU A 310 6.37 -5.34 -17.59
N LEU A 311 5.05 -5.33 -17.35
CA LEU A 311 4.06 -5.38 -18.42
C LEU A 311 4.01 -4.08 -19.23
N ILE A 312 4.22 -2.92 -18.59
CA ILE A 312 4.42 -1.64 -19.29
C ILE A 312 5.69 -1.67 -20.14
N HIS A 313 6.82 -2.12 -19.57
CA HIS A 313 8.10 -2.20 -20.27
C HIS A 313 8.04 -3.13 -21.50
N GLN A 314 7.27 -4.22 -21.42
CA GLN A 314 7.02 -5.14 -22.55
C GLN A 314 6.18 -4.54 -23.68
N ARG A 315 5.79 -3.25 -23.59
CA ARG A 315 4.97 -2.53 -24.58
C ARG A 315 3.62 -3.19 -24.87
N MET A 316 3.09 -3.93 -23.90
CA MET A 316 1.72 -4.47 -23.97
C MET A 316 0.65 -3.41 -23.73
N THR A 317 1.07 -2.23 -23.29
CA THR A 317 0.19 -1.13 -22.91
C THR A 317 0.46 0.12 -23.71
N GLU A 318 -0.47 1.05 -23.62
CA GLU A 318 -0.30 2.44 -23.99
C GLU A 318 -0.69 3.34 -22.81
N ALA A 319 -0.04 4.50 -22.73
CA ALA A 319 -0.35 5.51 -21.74
C ALA A 319 -0.96 6.72 -22.44
N VAL A 320 -2.25 6.96 -22.23
CA VAL A 320 -2.98 8.07 -22.85
C VAL A 320 -3.29 9.15 -21.81
N PRO A 321 -3.18 10.45 -22.13
CA PRO A 321 -3.54 11.52 -21.20
C PRO A 321 -5.01 11.42 -20.78
N ALA A 322 -5.28 11.54 -19.48
CA ALA A 322 -6.64 11.54 -18.96
C ALA A 322 -7.35 12.86 -19.26
N LYS A 323 -8.63 12.79 -19.63
CA LYS A 323 -9.47 13.98 -19.77
C LYS A 323 -9.94 14.46 -18.40
N LEU A 324 -9.24 15.46 -17.87
CA LEU A 324 -9.58 16.03 -16.56
C LEU A 324 -10.77 16.99 -16.62
N ALA A 325 -11.52 17.05 -15.52
CA ALA A 325 -12.62 18.00 -15.37
C ALA A 325 -12.12 19.45 -15.49
N LYS A 326 -12.89 20.29 -16.20
CA LYS A 326 -12.57 21.73 -16.38
C LYS A 326 -12.39 22.45 -15.04
N ALA A 327 -13.17 22.07 -14.03
CA ALA A 327 -13.07 22.63 -12.68
C ALA A 327 -11.68 22.38 -12.05
N THR A 328 -11.14 21.17 -12.19
CA THR A 328 -9.80 20.80 -11.70
C THR A 328 -8.72 21.63 -12.40
N VAL A 329 -8.76 21.72 -13.73
CA VAL A 329 -7.80 22.52 -14.50
C VAL A 329 -7.87 24.01 -14.11
N LYS A 330 -9.08 24.54 -13.90
CA LYS A 330 -9.28 25.93 -13.47
C LYS A 330 -8.77 26.17 -12.05
N ALA A 331 -8.97 25.23 -11.13
CA ALA A 331 -8.47 25.33 -9.76
C ALA A 331 -6.93 25.42 -9.75
N TYR A 332 -6.26 24.57 -10.51
CA TYR A 332 -4.79 24.58 -10.63
C TYR A 332 -4.27 25.88 -11.22
N ARG A 333 -4.94 26.41 -12.26
CA ARG A 333 -4.58 27.71 -12.86
C ARG A 333 -4.73 28.86 -11.86
N ARG A 334 -5.79 28.86 -11.03
CA ARG A 334 -6.01 29.89 -10.00
C ARG A 334 -4.89 29.92 -8.96
N THR A 335 -4.32 28.77 -8.63
CA THR A 335 -3.19 28.63 -7.71
C THR A 335 -1.83 28.70 -8.42
N GLN A 336 -1.78 29.12 -9.69
CA GLN A 336 -0.56 29.20 -10.51
C GLN A 336 0.24 27.89 -10.59
N ARG A 337 -0.45 26.74 -10.52
CA ARG A 337 0.17 25.41 -10.65
C ARG A 337 0.03 24.91 -12.09
N SER A 338 1.04 24.17 -12.56
CA SER A 338 0.97 23.43 -13.83
C SER A 338 -0.17 22.43 -13.83
N ALA A 339 -0.81 22.23 -14.98
CA ALA A 339 -1.87 21.23 -15.10
C ALA A 339 -1.33 19.84 -14.71
N PRO A 340 -2.12 19.05 -13.95
CA PRO A 340 -1.64 17.76 -13.48
C PRO A 340 -1.50 16.76 -14.65
N ASP A 341 -0.35 16.08 -14.72
CA ASP A 341 -0.08 15.01 -15.69
C ASP A 341 -0.67 13.69 -15.18
N VAL A 342 -1.87 13.37 -15.65
CA VAL A 342 -2.54 12.10 -15.36
C VAL A 342 -2.60 11.27 -16.63
N ARG A 343 -2.10 10.03 -16.55
CA ARG A 343 -2.03 9.08 -17.67
C ARG A 343 -2.86 7.84 -17.34
N ILE A 344 -3.78 7.48 -18.23
CA ILE A 344 -4.50 6.21 -18.20
C ILE A 344 -3.61 5.18 -18.89
N VAL A 345 -3.23 4.14 -18.16
CA VAL A 345 -2.47 3.01 -18.69
C VAL A 345 -3.45 1.88 -18.97
N GLN A 346 -3.55 1.52 -20.24
CA GLN A 346 -4.47 0.50 -20.72
C GLN A 346 -3.74 -0.49 -21.63
N ILE A 347 -4.26 -1.72 -21.71
CA ILE A 347 -3.78 -2.71 -22.68
C ILE A 347 -3.98 -2.11 -24.07
N ARG A 348 -2.95 -2.19 -24.92
CA ARG A 348 -3.02 -1.61 -26.26
C ARG A 348 -4.12 -2.32 -27.06
N PRO A 349 -5.18 -1.62 -27.51
CA PRO A 349 -6.19 -2.22 -28.36
C PRO A 349 -5.54 -2.63 -29.68
N GLN A 350 -5.68 -3.90 -30.05
CA GLN A 350 -5.15 -4.40 -31.31
C GLN A 350 -6.10 -4.02 -32.44
N SER A 351 -5.59 -3.29 -33.43
CA SER A 351 -6.30 -3.05 -34.69
C SER A 351 -6.52 -4.40 -35.37
N SER A 352 -7.77 -4.82 -35.49
CA SER A 352 -8.24 -6.10 -36.05
C SER A 352 -8.02 -6.26 -37.56
N ARG A 353 -7.01 -5.59 -38.14
CA ARG A 353 -6.75 -5.56 -39.59
C ARG A 353 -5.62 -6.49 -40.00
N GLN A 354 -5.65 -7.75 -39.52
CA GLN A 354 -4.83 -8.83 -40.09
C GLN A 354 -5.35 -10.24 -39.76
N ALA A 355 -6.67 -10.41 -39.65
CA ALA A 355 -7.30 -11.72 -39.77
C ALA A 355 -7.84 -11.87 -41.20
N ARG A 356 -6.92 -11.96 -42.18
CA ARG A 356 -7.29 -12.41 -43.52
C ARG A 356 -6.16 -13.19 -44.16
N GLU A 357 -6.47 -14.47 -44.37
CA GLU A 357 -5.89 -15.41 -45.33
C GLU A 357 -4.42 -15.83 -45.14
N ALA A 358 -4.24 -17.06 -44.65
CA ALA A 358 -3.31 -18.01 -45.25
C ALA A 358 -3.78 -19.44 -44.90
N THR A 359 -4.56 -20.01 -45.81
CA THR A 359 -4.80 -21.45 -45.88
C THR A 359 -3.58 -22.11 -46.54
N GLU A 360 -3.28 -23.34 -46.10
CA GLU A 360 -2.35 -24.36 -46.68
C GLU A 360 -0.89 -24.43 -46.17
N PRO A 361 -0.19 -25.56 -46.36
CA PRO A 361 -0.56 -26.94 -45.98
C PRO A 361 0.55 -27.60 -45.10
N VAL A 362 0.40 -28.90 -44.86
CA VAL A 362 0.96 -29.72 -43.77
C VAL A 362 2.48 -30.02 -43.81
N SER A 363 3.11 -29.98 -42.62
CA SER A 363 4.39 -30.59 -42.13
C SER A 363 5.75 -29.91 -42.43
N PRO A 364 6.81 -30.05 -41.57
CA PRO A 364 7.08 -31.12 -40.59
C PRO A 364 7.30 -30.65 -39.13
N ARG A 365 7.00 -31.55 -38.16
CA ARG A 365 7.28 -31.49 -36.70
C ARG A 365 7.63 -30.11 -36.14
N THR A 366 6.67 -29.20 -36.19
CA THR A 366 6.74 -27.94 -35.46
C THR A 366 6.58 -28.29 -33.98
N ARG A 367 7.60 -27.96 -33.17
CA ARG A 367 7.47 -27.93 -31.71
C ARG A 367 6.10 -27.36 -31.38
N ALA A 368 5.28 -28.10 -30.62
CA ALA A 368 3.89 -27.72 -30.34
C ALA A 368 3.87 -26.23 -29.98
N LYS A 369 3.18 -25.43 -30.81
CA LYS A 369 3.01 -24.01 -30.50
C LYS A 369 2.32 -23.99 -29.13
N PRO A 370 2.88 -23.27 -28.14
CA PRO A 370 2.24 -23.17 -26.84
C PRO A 370 0.79 -22.72 -27.04
N ASP A 371 -0.14 -23.40 -26.40
CA ASP A 371 -1.58 -23.08 -26.34
C ASP A 371 -1.90 -22.13 -25.17
N HIS A 372 -0.87 -21.66 -24.48
CA HIS A 372 -0.96 -20.75 -23.34
C HIS A 372 0.22 -19.77 -23.29
N ARG A 373 0.03 -18.71 -22.51
CA ARG A 373 1.09 -17.78 -22.10
C ARG A 373 1.72 -18.23 -20.78
N PHE A 374 3.02 -18.00 -20.62
CA PHE A 374 3.76 -18.37 -19.40
C PHE A 374 4.91 -17.41 -19.11
N TRP A 375 5.24 -17.24 -17.82
CA TRP A 375 6.40 -16.45 -17.40
C TRP A 375 7.71 -17.13 -17.81
N VAL A 376 8.59 -16.34 -18.42
CA VAL A 376 10.00 -16.70 -18.62
C VAL A 376 10.81 -16.02 -17.51
N SER A 377 11.58 -16.79 -16.75
CA SER A 377 12.45 -16.28 -15.69
C SER A 377 13.62 -15.46 -16.25
N VAL A 378 14.28 -14.71 -15.35
CA VAL A 378 15.56 -14.07 -15.65
C VAL A 378 16.53 -15.07 -16.24
N HIS A 379 17.21 -14.66 -17.33
CA HIS A 379 18.29 -15.43 -17.90
C HIS A 379 19.24 -14.53 -18.69
N ASP A 380 20.48 -14.99 -18.80
CA ASP A 380 21.48 -14.36 -19.62
C ASP A 380 21.31 -14.70 -21.10
N ARG A 381 21.52 -13.71 -21.96
CA ARG A 381 21.54 -13.87 -23.41
C ARG A 381 22.79 -13.25 -23.99
N GLN A 382 23.45 -13.98 -24.88
CA GLN A 382 24.52 -13.44 -25.71
C GLN A 382 23.93 -12.67 -26.89
N GLN A 383 23.78 -11.35 -26.75
CA GLN A 383 23.22 -10.47 -27.77
C GLN A 383 24.31 -10.08 -28.77
N ALA A 384 24.01 -10.34 -30.04
CA ALA A 384 24.85 -9.91 -31.15
C ALA A 384 24.82 -8.39 -31.31
N TYR A 385 25.97 -7.73 -31.42
CA TYR A 385 26.11 -6.29 -31.64
C TYR A 385 27.31 -5.97 -32.55
N GLY A 386 27.47 -4.68 -32.92
CA GLY A 386 28.54 -4.21 -33.81
C GLY A 386 28.28 -4.46 -35.31
N PRO A 387 29.17 -3.98 -36.21
CA PRO A 387 29.05 -4.18 -37.64
C PRO A 387 28.97 -5.68 -37.98
N GLY A 388 27.93 -6.08 -38.74
CA GLY A 388 27.71 -7.49 -39.08
C GLY A 388 27.28 -8.40 -37.92
N ARG A 389 26.95 -7.85 -36.74
CA ARG A 389 26.52 -8.63 -35.55
C ARG A 389 27.56 -9.67 -35.10
N THR A 390 28.83 -9.41 -35.37
CA THR A 390 29.96 -10.32 -35.10
C THR A 390 30.37 -10.33 -33.63
N LEU A 391 30.18 -9.21 -32.92
CA LEU A 391 30.48 -9.12 -31.49
C LEU A 391 29.32 -9.65 -30.65
N ARG A 392 29.63 -10.25 -29.49
CA ARG A 392 28.64 -10.74 -28.52
C ARG A 392 28.81 -9.98 -27.22
N ARG A 393 27.71 -9.44 -26.70
CA ARG A 393 27.66 -8.91 -25.34
C ARG A 393 26.65 -9.72 -24.55
N LYS A 394 27.02 -10.04 -23.32
CA LYS A 394 26.11 -10.64 -22.36
C LYS A 394 25.09 -9.56 -21.94
N ILE A 395 23.81 -9.85 -22.13
CA ILE A 395 22.71 -9.04 -21.59
C ILE A 395 21.86 -9.92 -20.70
N GLU A 396 21.41 -9.37 -19.59
CA GLU A 396 20.42 -10.02 -18.74
C GLU A 396 19.02 -9.69 -19.25
N ILE A 397 18.15 -10.68 -19.37
CA ILE A 397 16.77 -10.51 -19.81
C ILE A 397 15.86 -10.57 -18.58
N GLN A 398 15.12 -9.49 -18.33
CA GLN A 398 14.10 -9.42 -17.27
C GLN A 398 12.95 -10.41 -17.53
N PRO A 399 12.20 -10.82 -16.49
CA PRO A 399 11.06 -11.69 -16.69
C PRO A 399 10.03 -11.09 -17.64
N PHE A 400 9.51 -11.93 -18.53
CA PHE A 400 8.49 -11.52 -19.47
C PHE A 400 7.48 -12.62 -19.74
N LEU A 401 6.29 -12.22 -20.17
CA LEU A 401 5.21 -13.14 -20.48
C LEU A 401 5.34 -13.58 -21.94
N LYS A 402 5.62 -14.86 -22.18
CA LYS A 402 5.82 -15.45 -23.51
C LYS A 402 4.60 -16.23 -23.95
N GLY A 403 4.26 -16.16 -25.24
CA GLY A 403 3.11 -16.82 -25.84
C GLY A 403 2.35 -15.84 -26.73
N ASP A 404 1.43 -16.34 -27.54
CA ASP A 404 0.49 -15.49 -28.26
C ASP A 404 -0.40 -14.76 -27.25
N VAL A 405 -0.67 -13.48 -27.49
CA VAL A 405 -1.42 -12.61 -26.58
C VAL A 405 -2.85 -13.10 -26.33
N HIS A 406 -3.44 -13.83 -27.29
CA HIS A 406 -4.82 -14.34 -27.22
C HIS A 406 -4.96 -15.64 -26.45
N LEU A 407 -3.84 -16.30 -26.12
CA LEU A 407 -3.88 -17.57 -25.42
C LEU A 407 -4.06 -17.36 -23.91
N PRO A 408 -4.80 -18.25 -23.24
CA PRO A 408 -4.96 -18.19 -21.79
C PRO A 408 -3.60 -18.22 -21.10
N ILE A 409 -3.50 -17.56 -19.95
CA ILE A 409 -2.27 -17.59 -19.16
C ILE A 409 -2.32 -18.85 -18.31
N LYS A 410 -1.33 -19.74 -18.47
CA LYS A 410 -1.24 -20.95 -17.67
C LYS A 410 -0.52 -20.61 -16.37
N LEU A 411 -1.26 -20.75 -15.28
CA LEU A 411 -0.84 -20.51 -13.89
C LEU A 411 0.21 -21.52 -13.36
N SER A 412 0.98 -22.17 -14.24
CA SER A 412 1.96 -23.16 -13.79
C SER A 412 3.07 -23.45 -14.80
N THR A 413 4.25 -23.70 -14.24
CA THR A 413 5.54 -24.08 -14.81
C THR A 413 6.36 -22.98 -15.49
N THR A 414 7.12 -22.27 -14.66
CA THR A 414 8.43 -21.71 -14.99
C THR A 414 9.24 -22.70 -15.83
N VAL A 415 9.55 -22.35 -17.08
CA VAL A 415 10.46 -23.15 -17.90
C VAL A 415 11.89 -22.76 -17.52
N ARG A 416 12.56 -23.61 -16.73
CA ARG A 416 14.02 -23.52 -16.56
C ARG A 416 14.65 -23.66 -17.94
N ALA A 417 15.31 -22.61 -18.43
CA ALA A 417 16.16 -22.72 -19.60
C ALA A 417 17.29 -23.71 -19.26
N LEU A 418 17.22 -24.92 -19.82
CA LEU A 418 18.28 -25.92 -19.68
C LEU A 418 19.56 -25.33 -20.27
N GLY A 419 20.56 -25.11 -19.41
CA GLY A 419 21.89 -24.69 -19.79
C GLY A 419 22.49 -25.66 -20.81
N SER A 420 23.12 -25.09 -21.82
CA SER A 420 23.86 -25.82 -22.85
C SER A 420 24.92 -26.72 -22.22
N ARG A 421 24.76 -28.01 -22.46
CA ARG A 421 25.69 -29.10 -22.12
C ARG A 421 27.09 -28.75 -22.62
N THR A 422 28.01 -28.50 -21.70
CA THR A 422 29.45 -28.41 -22.00
C THR A 422 29.87 -29.74 -22.61
N THR A 423 30.08 -29.75 -23.93
CA THR A 423 30.76 -30.87 -24.60
C THR A 423 32.22 -30.81 -24.22
N GLU A 424 32.60 -31.55 -23.17
CA GLU A 424 33.97 -32.03 -23.02
C GLU A 424 34.30 -32.90 -24.24
N ARG A 425 35.00 -32.30 -25.21
CA ARG A 425 35.77 -33.06 -26.20
C ARG A 425 37.01 -33.59 -25.49
N GLY A 426 36.86 -34.73 -24.82
CA GLY A 426 37.99 -35.58 -24.45
C GLY A 426 38.27 -36.57 -25.57
N ALA A 427 39.38 -36.38 -26.28
CA ALA A 427 40.19 -37.44 -26.92
C ALA A 427 41.41 -36.80 -27.60
N PRO A 428 42.53 -37.52 -27.82
CA PRO A 428 42.79 -38.93 -27.50
C PRO A 428 44.06 -39.14 -26.63
N GLY A 429 44.20 -40.37 -26.13
CA GLY A 429 45.40 -40.80 -25.42
C GLY A 429 46.63 -40.91 -26.32
N ILE A 430 47.79 -40.80 -25.68
CA ILE A 430 49.05 -41.41 -26.08
C ILE A 430 49.71 -41.86 -24.78
N GLY A 431 49.88 -43.17 -24.61
CA GLY A 431 50.75 -43.71 -23.58
C GLY A 431 52.21 -43.67 -24.02
N LYS A 432 53.12 -43.69 -23.04
CA LYS A 432 54.25 -44.61 -22.97
C LYS A 432 55.09 -44.34 -21.71
N GLU A 433 55.43 -45.48 -21.09
CA GLU A 433 56.47 -45.77 -20.08
C GLU A 433 56.34 -45.20 -18.67
#